data_AF-A0A6B3IEH8-F1
#
_entry.id   AF-A0A6B3IEH8-F1
#
_cell.length_a   1.000
_cell.length_b   1.000
_cell.length_c   1.000
_cell.angle_alpha   90.00
_cell.angle_beta   90.00
_cell.angle_gamma   90.00
#
_symmetry.space_group_name_H-M   'P 1'
#
loop_
_entity.id
_entity.type
_entity.pdbx_description
1 polymer ?
#
loop_
_entity_poly.entity_id
_entity_poly.type
_entity_poly.pdbx_seq_one_letter_code
_entity_poly.pdbx_strand_id
1 'polypeptide(L)'
;AAAHHRATYGTRPYTDFGHDFEDGLSGWDPAAWARSFREAGAGYAVLVTKHHDGFCLWPSETKNPHRTGWHTTRDVVGEFAEAVRAEGLRFGVYYSGGLDWTFDDRPIGTAADMFSAVPRGRYPAYADAQLRELIRRYRPDILWNDIAWPAAATGIRSLTDFYRFTVPHGVVNDRLLPYAPHWRALGLPGAKSLYNWWDRRTVAQGEGFVPRTPPDFDFRTPEYARYTGSDPYEITRGIDHSFGYNRNSGPDAFIDRRALTSLVRDTA
;
A
#
# COMPACT_ATOMS: atom_id res chain seq x y z
N ALA A 1 6.30 -7.37 -19.09
CA ALA A 1 5.66 -6.03 -19.06
C ALA A 1 6.01 -5.19 -20.29
N ALA A 2 7.24 -4.69 -20.46
CA ALA A 2 7.58 -3.74 -21.54
C ALA A 2 7.26 -4.23 -22.97
N ALA A 3 7.52 -5.51 -23.28
CA ALA A 3 7.16 -6.08 -24.59
C ALA A 3 5.64 -6.10 -24.84
N HIS A 4 4.86 -6.47 -23.81
CA HIS A 4 3.41 -6.48 -23.88
C HIS A 4 2.82 -5.08 -24.06
N HIS A 5 3.35 -4.09 -23.32
CA HIS A 5 2.96 -2.69 -23.45
C HIS A 5 3.17 -2.18 -24.88
N ARG A 6 4.37 -2.39 -25.44
CA ARG A 6 4.66 -2.00 -26.83
C ARG A 6 3.75 -2.68 -27.85
N ALA A 7 3.46 -3.96 -27.67
CA ALA A 7 2.59 -4.70 -28.59
C ALA A 7 1.12 -4.26 -28.52
N THR A 8 0.64 -3.85 -27.35
CA THR A 8 -0.79 -3.55 -27.12
C THR A 8 -1.11 -2.07 -27.23
N TYR A 9 -0.24 -1.21 -26.69
CA TYR A 9 -0.45 0.23 -26.54
C TYR A 9 0.62 1.07 -27.27
N GLY A 10 1.59 0.44 -27.92
CA GLY A 10 2.64 1.13 -28.66
C GLY A 10 3.51 2.01 -27.74
N THR A 11 3.51 3.32 -28.02
CA THR A 11 4.26 4.34 -27.28
C THR A 11 3.41 5.10 -26.26
N ARG A 12 2.15 4.68 -26.02
CA ARG A 12 1.26 5.33 -25.04
C ARG A 12 1.97 5.44 -23.68
N PRO A 13 2.10 6.64 -23.09
CA PRO A 13 2.70 6.79 -21.77
C PRO A 13 1.80 6.19 -20.69
N TYR A 14 2.40 5.69 -19.60
CA TYR A 14 1.66 5.13 -18.46
C TYR A 14 0.67 6.13 -17.86
N THR A 15 0.98 7.42 -17.93
CA THR A 15 0.14 8.49 -17.38
C THR A 15 -1.26 8.53 -17.99
N ASP A 16 -1.40 8.13 -19.26
CA ASP A 16 -2.69 8.17 -19.95
C ASP A 16 -3.67 7.13 -19.42
N PHE A 17 -3.22 6.12 -18.66
CA PHE A 17 -4.12 5.17 -18.00
C PHE A 17 -4.88 5.79 -16.83
N GLY A 18 -4.45 6.94 -16.30
CA GLY A 18 -5.22 7.69 -15.30
C GLY A 18 -6.59 8.11 -15.84
N HIS A 19 -6.64 8.55 -17.11
CA HIS A 19 -7.90 8.88 -17.78
C HIS A 19 -8.78 7.65 -18.00
N ASP A 20 -8.21 6.53 -18.46
CA ASP A 20 -8.95 5.27 -18.60
C ASP A 20 -9.56 4.81 -17.26
N PHE A 21 -8.82 4.99 -16.16
CA PHE A 21 -9.31 4.69 -14.82
C PHE A 21 -10.48 5.59 -14.43
N GLU A 22 -10.36 6.91 -14.62
CA GLU A 22 -11.44 7.86 -14.35
C GLU A 22 -12.70 7.57 -15.18
N ASP A 23 -12.55 7.28 -16.47
CA ASP A 23 -13.67 6.89 -17.35
C ASP A 23 -14.39 5.64 -16.82
N GLY A 24 -13.62 4.66 -16.33
CA GLY A 24 -14.13 3.43 -15.73
C GLY A 24 -14.92 3.65 -14.44
N LEU A 25 -14.70 4.76 -13.72
CA LEU A 25 -15.47 5.07 -12.51
C LEU A 25 -16.96 5.27 -12.80
N SER A 26 -17.36 5.60 -14.03
CA SER A 26 -18.78 5.70 -14.40
C SER A 26 -19.58 4.42 -14.16
N GLY A 27 -18.92 3.25 -14.21
CA GLY A 27 -19.53 1.95 -13.90
C GLY A 27 -19.31 1.46 -12.46
N TRP A 28 -18.65 2.24 -11.61
CA TRP A 28 -18.30 1.82 -10.25
C TRP A 28 -19.39 2.20 -9.23
N ASP A 29 -19.97 1.16 -8.60
CA ASP A 29 -20.92 1.26 -7.48
C ASP A 29 -20.23 0.85 -6.16
N PRO A 30 -19.84 1.81 -5.29
CA PRO A 30 -19.23 1.50 -4.01
C PRO A 30 -20.18 0.76 -3.06
N ALA A 31 -21.50 0.95 -3.18
CA ALA A 31 -22.47 0.25 -2.33
C ALA A 31 -22.56 -1.23 -2.70
N ALA A 32 -22.45 -1.59 -3.99
CA ALA A 32 -22.36 -2.99 -4.41
C ALA A 32 -21.10 -3.67 -3.84
N TRP A 33 -19.97 -2.97 -3.82
CA TRP A 33 -18.72 -3.48 -3.23
C TRP A 33 -18.87 -3.69 -1.73
N ALA A 34 -19.38 -2.69 -1.00
CA ALA A 34 -19.58 -2.78 0.45
C ALA A 34 -20.53 -3.93 0.83
N ARG A 35 -21.64 -4.11 0.10
CA ARG A 35 -22.55 -5.27 0.27
C ARG A 35 -21.83 -6.59 0.10
N SER A 36 -20.99 -6.70 -0.93
CA SER A 36 -20.22 -7.90 -1.23
C SER A 36 -19.21 -8.23 -0.11
N PHE A 37 -18.55 -7.22 0.46
CA PHE A 37 -17.64 -7.42 1.59
C PHE A 37 -18.36 -7.89 2.85
N ARG A 38 -19.51 -7.30 3.17
CA ARG A 38 -20.37 -7.73 4.26
C ARG A 38 -20.84 -9.17 4.06
N GLU A 39 -21.29 -9.52 2.86
CA GLU A 39 -21.73 -10.89 2.51
C GLU A 39 -20.60 -11.92 2.58
N ALA A 40 -19.36 -11.50 2.30
CA ALA A 40 -18.17 -12.31 2.50
C ALA A 40 -17.80 -12.49 3.99
N GLY A 41 -18.46 -11.78 4.90
CA GLY A 41 -18.20 -11.82 6.34
C GLY A 41 -17.01 -10.98 6.80
N ALA A 42 -16.57 -10.00 5.98
CA ALA A 42 -15.52 -9.07 6.39
C ALA A 42 -15.99 -8.21 7.58
N GLY A 43 -15.06 -7.82 8.46
CA GLY A 43 -15.32 -6.83 9.52
C GLY A 43 -14.85 -5.41 9.16
N TYR A 44 -14.01 -5.29 8.13
CA TYR A 44 -13.40 -4.04 7.69
C TYR A 44 -12.99 -4.12 6.21
N ALA A 45 -12.77 -2.96 5.59
CA ALA A 45 -12.23 -2.86 4.24
C ALA A 45 -11.18 -1.74 4.16
N VAL A 46 -10.03 -2.03 3.56
CA VAL A 46 -8.91 -1.08 3.38
C VAL A 46 -8.76 -0.75 1.90
N LEU A 47 -8.87 0.53 1.55
CA LEU A 47 -8.75 0.99 0.15
C LEU A 47 -7.33 1.48 -0.17
N VAL A 48 -6.77 1.06 -1.30
CA VAL A 48 -5.54 1.67 -1.86
C VAL A 48 -5.85 3.11 -2.29
N THR A 49 -5.52 4.07 -1.43
CA THR A 49 -5.75 5.49 -1.72
C THR A 49 -4.71 6.05 -2.69
N LYS A 50 -3.46 5.61 -2.53
CA LYS A 50 -2.33 5.91 -3.41
C LYS A 50 -1.36 4.72 -3.41
N HIS A 51 -1.08 4.18 -4.59
CA HIS A 51 -0.05 3.14 -4.74
C HIS A 51 1.32 3.76 -5.10
N HIS A 52 2.31 2.92 -5.42
CA HIS A 52 3.66 3.36 -5.80
C HIS A 52 3.69 4.28 -7.02
N ASP A 53 2.69 4.22 -7.91
CA ASP A 53 2.60 5.09 -9.08
C ASP A 53 2.26 6.56 -8.75
N GLY A 54 1.88 6.83 -7.51
CA GLY A 54 1.56 8.14 -6.98
C GLY A 54 0.16 8.65 -7.34
N PHE A 55 -0.66 7.87 -8.07
CA PHE A 55 -2.00 8.31 -8.48
C PHE A 55 -2.95 8.25 -7.28
N CYS A 56 -3.55 9.39 -6.92
CA CYS A 56 -4.41 9.48 -5.75
C CYS A 56 -5.88 9.24 -6.12
N LEU A 57 -6.57 8.36 -5.40
CA LEU A 57 -8.00 8.06 -5.61
C LEU A 57 -8.92 9.07 -4.90
N TRP A 58 -8.44 10.25 -4.58
CA TRP A 58 -9.24 11.35 -4.06
C TRP A 58 -8.75 12.66 -4.66
N PRO A 59 -9.61 13.69 -4.75
CA PRO A 59 -9.20 15.01 -5.20
C PRO A 59 -8.34 15.68 -4.13
N SER A 60 -7.04 15.35 -4.11
CA SER A 60 -6.10 15.79 -3.09
C SER A 60 -5.83 17.29 -3.21
N GLU A 61 -5.91 17.99 -2.08
CA GLU A 61 -5.48 19.39 -1.97
C GLU A 61 -3.95 19.53 -2.07
N THR A 62 -3.22 18.44 -1.79
CA THR A 62 -1.76 18.41 -1.87
C THR A 62 -1.31 18.18 -3.31
N LYS A 63 -0.89 19.26 -3.97
CA LYS A 63 -0.43 19.22 -5.36
C LYS A 63 0.84 18.37 -5.49
N ASN A 64 0.81 17.38 -6.39
CA ASN A 64 2.01 16.65 -6.78
C ASN A 64 2.94 17.58 -7.60
N PRO A 65 4.21 17.77 -7.18
CA PRO A 65 5.13 18.73 -7.80
C PRO A 65 5.68 18.26 -9.15
N HIS A 66 5.54 16.98 -9.49
CA HIS A 66 6.07 16.37 -10.72
C HIS A 66 4.99 16.00 -11.73
N ARG A 67 3.73 15.86 -11.29
CA ARG A 67 2.59 15.52 -12.15
C ARG A 67 1.35 16.31 -11.73
N THR A 68 0.98 17.31 -12.54
CA THR A 68 -0.21 18.13 -12.26
C THR A 68 -1.48 17.30 -12.43
N GLY A 69 -2.41 17.38 -11.47
CA GLY A 69 -3.69 16.67 -11.54
C GLY A 69 -3.56 15.15 -11.49
N TRP A 70 -2.51 14.62 -10.84
CA TRP A 70 -2.27 13.17 -10.74
C TRP A 70 -3.15 12.50 -9.67
N HIS A 71 -4.46 12.68 -9.81
CA HIS A 71 -5.49 12.19 -8.91
C HIS A 71 -6.84 12.11 -9.64
N THR A 72 -7.80 11.38 -9.06
CA THR A 72 -9.19 11.37 -9.53
C THR A 72 -9.88 12.70 -9.23
N THR A 73 -10.81 13.10 -10.10
CA THR A 73 -11.75 14.19 -9.86
C THR A 73 -12.89 13.77 -8.93
N ARG A 74 -13.41 12.55 -9.09
CA ARG A 74 -14.37 11.90 -8.18
C ARG A 74 -13.68 11.55 -6.85
N ASP A 75 -14.37 11.73 -5.74
CA ASP A 75 -13.88 11.38 -4.40
C ASP A 75 -14.10 9.88 -4.12
N VAL A 76 -13.32 9.03 -4.79
CA VAL A 76 -13.43 7.57 -4.67
C VAL A 76 -13.18 7.11 -3.23
N VAL A 77 -12.21 7.72 -2.53
CA VAL A 77 -11.96 7.40 -1.11
C VAL A 77 -13.16 7.74 -0.24
N GLY A 78 -13.77 8.92 -0.41
CA GLY A 78 -14.92 9.36 0.36
C GLY A 78 -16.15 8.47 0.13
N GLU A 79 -16.51 8.24 -1.12
CA GLU A 79 -17.68 7.42 -1.48
C GLU A 79 -17.52 5.96 -1.03
N PHE A 80 -16.31 5.41 -1.12
CA PHE A 80 -16.02 4.08 -0.61
C PHE A 80 -16.13 4.03 0.92
N ALA A 81 -15.58 5.03 1.63
CA ALA A 81 -15.64 5.10 3.09
C ALA A 81 -17.10 5.17 3.59
N GLU A 82 -17.94 5.97 2.94
CA GLU A 82 -19.37 6.07 3.24
C GLU A 82 -20.09 4.74 3.02
N ALA A 83 -19.87 4.10 1.87
CA ALA A 83 -20.52 2.82 1.55
C ALA A 83 -20.11 1.69 2.52
N VAL A 84 -18.81 1.58 2.83
CA VAL A 84 -18.30 0.58 3.78
C VAL A 84 -18.91 0.77 5.16
N ARG A 85 -18.99 2.01 5.65
CA ARG A 85 -19.60 2.32 6.96
C ARG A 85 -21.10 2.11 6.98
N ALA A 86 -21.80 2.39 5.88
CA ALA A 86 -23.24 2.13 5.76
C ALA A 86 -23.58 0.63 5.93
N GLU A 87 -22.63 -0.25 5.59
CA GLU A 87 -22.74 -1.70 5.79
C GLU A 87 -22.25 -2.18 7.17
N GLY A 88 -21.93 -1.26 8.08
CA GLY A 88 -21.46 -1.55 9.44
C GLY A 88 -20.01 -2.04 9.53
N LEU A 89 -19.25 -1.92 8.44
CA LEU A 89 -17.84 -2.31 8.36
C LEU A 89 -16.93 -1.15 8.80
N ARG A 90 -15.74 -1.48 9.33
CA ARG A 90 -14.68 -0.49 9.57
C ARG A 90 -13.99 -0.11 8.26
N PHE A 91 -13.57 1.14 8.15
CA PHE A 91 -12.93 1.66 6.93
C PHE A 91 -11.45 1.98 7.18
N GLY A 92 -10.57 1.45 6.34
CA GLY A 92 -9.14 1.73 6.38
C GLY A 92 -8.62 2.36 5.09
N VAL A 93 -7.46 2.99 5.17
CA VAL A 93 -6.71 3.48 4.01
C VAL A 93 -5.36 2.79 3.92
N TYR A 94 -5.04 2.31 2.73
CA TYR A 94 -3.68 1.99 2.32
C TYR A 94 -3.05 3.22 1.69
N TYR A 95 -1.80 3.49 2.05
CA TYR A 95 -1.01 4.57 1.46
C TYR A 95 0.44 4.13 1.24
N SER A 96 0.94 4.30 0.01
CA SER A 96 2.36 4.06 -0.27
C SER A 96 3.22 5.25 0.19
N GLY A 97 3.68 5.18 1.44
CA GLY A 97 4.62 6.14 2.00
C GLY A 97 6.04 5.94 1.48
N GLY A 98 6.50 4.70 1.37
CA GLY A 98 7.89 4.40 1.05
C GLY A 98 8.27 4.65 -0.41
N LEU A 99 7.32 4.60 -1.34
CA LEU A 99 7.58 4.73 -2.78
C LEU A 99 6.58 5.68 -3.45
N ASP A 100 7.08 6.47 -4.40
CA ASP A 100 6.28 7.28 -5.29
C ASP A 100 7.05 7.52 -6.60
N TRP A 101 6.62 6.87 -7.67
CA TRP A 101 7.27 6.90 -8.99
C TRP A 101 7.19 8.25 -9.68
N THR A 102 6.45 9.20 -9.13
CA THR A 102 6.52 10.59 -9.58
C THR A 102 7.77 11.31 -9.08
N PHE A 103 8.42 10.80 -8.02
CA PHE A 103 9.67 11.33 -7.46
C PHE A 103 10.90 10.48 -7.80
N ASP A 104 10.72 9.18 -8.03
CA ASP A 104 11.78 8.25 -8.47
C ASP A 104 11.18 7.10 -9.30
N ASP A 105 11.32 7.18 -10.62
CA ASP A 105 10.74 6.23 -11.58
C ASP A 105 11.68 5.07 -11.96
N ARG A 106 12.81 4.93 -11.25
CA ARG A 106 13.78 3.87 -11.52
C ARG A 106 13.13 2.50 -11.30
N PRO A 107 13.26 1.56 -12.25
CA PRO A 107 12.76 0.21 -12.08
C PRO A 107 13.38 -0.47 -10.86
N ILE A 108 12.52 -1.00 -9.99
CA ILE A 108 12.93 -1.76 -8.81
C ILE A 108 13.08 -3.23 -9.21
N GLY A 109 14.31 -3.75 -9.17
CA GLY A 109 14.60 -5.16 -9.45
C GLY A 109 14.95 -5.98 -8.21
N THR A 110 15.34 -5.33 -7.11
CA THR A 110 15.75 -5.99 -5.87
C THR A 110 15.31 -5.21 -4.63
N ALA A 111 15.33 -5.84 -3.46
CA ALA A 111 15.04 -5.16 -2.19
C ALA A 111 15.99 -3.98 -1.91
N ALA A 112 17.26 -4.07 -2.31
CA ALA A 112 18.19 -2.94 -2.25
C ALA A 112 17.72 -1.76 -3.13
N ASP A 113 17.24 -2.02 -4.34
CA ASP A 113 16.70 -0.98 -5.22
C ASP A 113 15.51 -0.29 -4.55
N MET A 114 14.60 -1.07 -3.96
CA MET A 114 13.41 -0.60 -3.25
C MET A 114 13.76 0.38 -2.12
N PHE A 115 14.63 0.00 -1.17
CA PHE A 115 15.00 0.89 -0.07
C PHE A 115 15.83 2.10 -0.53
N SER A 116 16.62 1.96 -1.59
CA SER A 116 17.37 3.07 -2.17
C SER A 116 16.50 4.09 -2.90
N ALA A 117 15.30 3.67 -3.35
CA ALA A 117 14.33 4.46 -4.09
C ALA A 117 13.37 5.25 -3.18
N VAL A 118 13.44 5.07 -1.84
CA VAL A 118 12.64 5.87 -0.91
C VAL A 118 12.91 7.36 -1.15
N PRO A 119 11.91 8.16 -1.61
CA PRO A 119 12.18 9.50 -2.07
C PRO A 119 12.53 10.45 -0.91
N ARG A 120 13.25 11.52 -1.25
CA ARG A 120 13.86 12.47 -0.29
C ARG A 120 13.52 13.90 -0.68
N GLY A 121 14.14 14.88 -0.01
CA GLY A 121 13.98 16.29 -0.33
C GLY A 121 12.60 16.79 0.09
N ARG A 122 11.75 17.16 -0.88
CA ARG A 122 10.39 17.67 -0.61
C ARG A 122 9.35 16.57 -0.39
N TYR A 123 9.66 15.32 -0.73
CA TYR A 123 8.73 14.19 -0.62
C TYR A 123 8.22 13.92 0.81
N PRO A 124 9.05 13.99 1.88
CA PRO A 124 8.55 13.75 3.25
C PRO A 124 7.40 14.69 3.64
N ALA A 125 7.49 15.97 3.28
CA ALA A 125 6.45 16.95 3.54
C ALA A 125 5.20 16.72 2.68
N TYR A 126 5.38 16.30 1.42
CA TYR A 126 4.29 15.90 0.52
C TYR A 126 3.52 14.69 1.07
N ALA A 127 4.23 13.64 1.49
CA ALA A 127 3.62 12.43 2.03
C ALA A 127 2.92 12.66 3.38
N ASP A 128 3.53 13.45 4.28
CA ASP A 128 2.90 13.84 5.54
C ASP A 128 1.63 14.67 5.31
N ALA A 129 1.65 15.64 4.38
CA ALA A 129 0.48 16.45 4.04
C ALA A 129 -0.68 15.59 3.49
N GLN A 130 -0.40 14.67 2.56
CA GLN A 130 -1.41 13.77 2.01
C GLN A 130 -2.01 12.84 3.06
N LEU A 131 -1.18 12.21 3.90
CA LEU A 131 -1.70 11.29 4.90
C LEU A 131 -2.48 12.02 5.99
N ARG A 132 -2.06 13.24 6.39
CA ARG A 132 -2.87 14.10 7.27
C ARG A 132 -4.17 14.55 6.62
N GLU A 133 -4.18 14.79 5.31
CA GLU A 133 -5.41 15.06 4.56
C GLU A 133 -6.38 13.87 4.63
N LEU A 134 -5.91 12.64 4.35
CA LEU A 134 -6.71 11.42 4.46
C LEU A 134 -7.28 11.22 5.87
N ILE A 135 -6.45 11.41 6.90
CA ILE A 135 -6.85 11.30 8.31
C ILE A 135 -7.96 12.32 8.64
N ARG A 136 -7.79 13.59 8.25
CA ARG A 136 -8.77 14.65 8.53
C ARG A 136 -10.09 14.43 7.81
N ARG A 137 -10.03 14.12 6.52
CA ARG A 137 -11.21 14.02 5.64
C ARG A 137 -12.02 12.76 5.92
N TYR A 138 -11.36 11.62 6.05
CA TYR A 138 -12.04 10.32 6.03
C TYR A 138 -12.01 9.59 7.37
N ARG A 139 -11.18 10.01 8.32
CA ARG A 139 -11.05 9.41 9.68
C ARG A 139 -11.00 7.87 9.64
N PRO A 140 -10.07 7.28 8.90
CA PRO A 140 -10.01 5.82 8.76
C PRO A 140 -9.76 5.16 10.12
N ASP A 141 -10.37 4.00 10.35
CA ASP A 141 -10.14 3.13 11.49
C ASP A 141 -8.76 2.43 11.39
N ILE A 142 -8.20 2.30 10.18
CA ILE A 142 -6.91 1.64 9.93
C ILE A 142 -6.03 2.52 9.02
N LEU A 143 -4.81 2.83 9.47
CA LEU A 143 -3.75 3.35 8.62
C LEU A 143 -2.79 2.23 8.23
N TRP A 144 -2.84 1.86 6.96
CA TRP A 144 -2.01 0.81 6.39
C TRP A 144 -0.94 1.43 5.49
N ASN A 145 0.24 1.73 6.04
CA ASN A 145 1.36 2.21 5.23
C ASN A 145 2.07 1.04 4.52
N ASP A 146 2.84 1.33 3.48
CA ASP A 146 3.67 0.31 2.84
C ASP A 146 5.13 0.71 2.62
N ILE A 147 5.99 -0.33 2.58
CA ILE A 147 7.45 -0.32 2.42
C ILE A 147 8.23 0.34 3.57
N ALA A 148 8.03 1.64 3.78
CA ALA A 148 8.70 2.45 4.80
C ALA A 148 7.99 3.81 4.91
N TRP A 149 8.50 4.69 5.76
CA TRP A 149 8.08 6.09 5.83
C TRP A 149 9.27 7.04 5.58
N PRO A 150 9.13 8.06 4.72
CA PRO A 150 10.23 8.94 4.31
C PRO A 150 10.59 9.99 5.38
N ALA A 151 10.47 9.67 6.67
CA ALA A 151 10.84 10.57 7.77
C ALA A 151 11.60 9.83 8.87
N ALA A 152 12.25 10.60 9.75
CA ALA A 152 12.80 10.08 10.99
C ALA A 152 11.69 9.64 11.95
N ALA A 153 12.05 8.88 12.98
CA ALA A 153 11.11 8.39 14.00
C ALA A 153 10.29 9.51 14.66
N THR A 154 10.85 10.72 14.83
CA THR A 154 10.13 11.88 15.37
C THR A 154 9.03 12.37 14.44
N GLY A 155 9.24 12.32 13.12
CA GLY A 155 8.23 12.67 12.13
C GLY A 155 7.09 11.65 12.09
N ILE A 156 7.43 10.35 12.17
CA ILE A 156 6.43 9.27 12.30
C ILE A 156 5.60 9.47 13.57
N ARG A 157 6.24 9.74 14.71
CA ARG A 157 5.54 9.99 15.97
C ARG A 157 4.59 11.19 15.87
N SER A 158 5.01 12.29 15.25
CA SER A 158 4.12 13.45 15.03
C SER A 158 2.89 13.11 14.18
N LEU A 159 3.05 12.22 13.21
CA LEU A 159 1.96 11.73 12.38
C LEU A 159 1.04 10.78 13.16
N THR A 160 1.59 9.81 13.89
CA THR A 160 0.80 8.84 14.66
C THR A 160 0.09 9.49 15.85
N ASP A 161 0.72 10.44 16.53
CA ASP A 161 0.08 11.25 17.59
C ASP A 161 -1.10 12.04 17.02
N PHE A 162 -0.94 12.65 15.84
CA PHE A 162 -2.04 13.35 15.15
C PHE A 162 -3.17 12.40 14.75
N TYR A 163 -2.84 11.22 14.25
CA TYR A 163 -3.82 10.19 13.91
C TYR A 163 -4.61 9.75 15.13
N ARG A 164 -3.94 9.34 16.22
CA ARG A 164 -4.59 8.90 17.45
C ARG A 164 -5.38 10.00 18.14
N PHE A 165 -4.97 11.27 18.00
CA PHE A 165 -5.80 12.39 18.46
C PHE A 165 -7.09 12.52 17.64
N THR A 166 -7.01 12.33 16.32
CA THR A 166 -8.15 12.50 15.41
C THR A 166 -9.10 11.30 15.38
N VAL A 167 -8.54 10.09 15.51
CA VAL A 167 -9.23 8.79 15.50
C VAL A 167 -8.71 7.96 16.69
N PRO A 168 -9.23 8.18 17.91
CA PRO A 168 -8.69 7.55 19.13
C PRO A 168 -8.74 6.02 19.19
N HIS A 169 -9.59 5.41 18.39
CA HIS A 169 -9.72 3.96 18.26
C HIS A 169 -8.99 3.41 17.01
N GLY A 170 -8.37 4.28 16.23
CA GLY A 170 -7.70 3.92 15.00
C GLY A 170 -6.42 3.14 15.25
N VAL A 171 -6.11 2.21 14.36
CA VAL A 171 -4.90 1.37 14.43
C VAL A 171 -3.96 1.60 13.26
N VAL A 172 -2.68 1.31 13.45
CA VAL A 172 -1.58 1.51 12.48
C VAL A 172 -0.76 0.23 12.33
N ASN A 173 -0.40 -0.12 11.10
CA ASN A 173 0.42 -1.31 10.82
C ASN A 173 1.92 -1.10 11.15
N ASP A 174 2.70 -2.19 11.07
CA ASP A 174 4.14 -2.21 11.36
C ASP A 174 5.04 -1.77 10.18
N ARG A 175 4.48 -1.14 9.15
CA ARG A 175 5.23 -0.75 7.93
C ARG A 175 5.63 0.72 7.90
N LEU A 176 5.37 1.50 8.95
CA LEU A 176 5.92 2.85 9.15
C LEU A 176 7.39 2.79 9.63
N LEU A 177 8.24 2.10 8.88
CA LEU A 177 9.67 2.02 9.18
C LEU A 177 10.35 3.36 8.88
N PRO A 178 11.06 3.97 9.86
CA PRO A 178 11.75 5.23 9.63
C PRO A 178 12.80 5.10 8.56
N TYR A 179 12.91 6.13 7.72
CA TYR A 179 13.98 6.23 6.76
C TYR A 179 15.34 6.13 7.47
N ALA A 180 16.20 5.23 7.00
CA ALA A 180 17.54 5.09 7.52
C ALA A 180 18.58 5.66 6.55
N PRO A 181 19.45 6.61 6.95
CA PRO A 181 20.42 7.25 6.06
C PRO A 181 21.36 6.27 5.33
N HIS A 182 21.66 5.12 5.94
CA HIS A 182 22.51 4.10 5.34
C HIS A 182 21.86 3.41 4.12
N TRP A 183 20.55 3.53 3.92
CA TRP A 183 19.89 3.04 2.70
C TRP A 183 20.41 3.73 1.44
N ARG A 184 21.04 4.91 1.55
CA ARG A 184 21.78 5.52 0.44
C ARG A 184 22.90 4.63 -0.09
N ALA A 185 23.60 3.94 0.82
CA ALA A 185 24.70 3.08 0.45
C ALA A 185 24.22 1.87 -0.36
N LEU A 186 22.96 1.45 -0.21
CA LEU A 186 22.37 0.35 -0.99
C LEU A 186 22.27 0.65 -2.49
N GLY A 187 22.39 1.91 -2.91
CA GLY A 187 22.52 2.28 -4.32
C GLY A 187 23.92 2.05 -4.90
N LEU A 188 24.94 1.82 -4.07
CA LEU A 188 26.32 1.59 -4.54
C LEU A 188 26.50 0.12 -4.96
N PRO A 189 27.20 -0.18 -6.08
CA PRO A 189 27.28 -1.55 -6.61
C PRO A 189 27.75 -2.62 -5.62
N GLY A 190 28.77 -2.32 -4.81
CA GLY A 190 29.30 -3.26 -3.81
C GLY A 190 28.33 -3.54 -2.66
N ALA A 191 27.75 -2.49 -2.09
CA ALA A 191 26.77 -2.61 -1.01
C ALA A 191 25.45 -3.25 -1.49
N LYS A 192 24.98 -2.89 -2.70
CA LYS A 192 23.85 -3.54 -3.37
C LYS A 192 24.07 -5.04 -3.51
N SER A 193 25.24 -5.44 -4.02
CA SER A 193 25.56 -6.86 -4.24
C SER A 193 25.57 -7.65 -2.94
N LEU A 194 26.16 -7.09 -1.87
CA LEU A 194 26.20 -7.72 -0.55
C LEU A 194 24.80 -7.86 0.06
N TYR A 195 24.00 -6.79 0.01
CA TYR A 195 22.63 -6.81 0.53
C TYR A 195 21.75 -7.82 -0.23
N ASN A 196 21.81 -7.82 -1.56
CA ASN A 196 21.04 -8.76 -2.38
C ASN A 196 21.48 -10.21 -2.15
N TRP A 197 22.77 -10.47 -1.93
CA TRP A 197 23.26 -11.81 -1.56
C TRP A 197 22.68 -12.26 -0.21
N TRP A 198 22.68 -11.37 0.78
CA TRP A 198 22.10 -11.63 2.09
C TRP A 198 20.59 -11.87 2.00
N ASP A 199 19.86 -11.00 1.30
CA ASP A 199 18.41 -11.08 1.10
C ASP A 199 17.98 -12.39 0.42
N ARG A 200 18.64 -12.78 -0.68
CA ARG A 200 18.37 -14.06 -1.37
C ARG A 200 18.59 -15.27 -0.46
N ARG A 201 19.58 -15.21 0.44
CA ARG A 201 19.86 -16.29 1.37
C ARG A 201 18.73 -16.45 2.40
N THR A 202 18.18 -15.33 2.87
CA THR A 202 17.04 -15.31 3.80
C THR A 202 15.76 -15.77 3.12
N VAL A 203 15.45 -15.26 1.91
CA VAL A 203 14.25 -15.67 1.14
C VAL A 203 14.30 -17.16 0.77
N ALA A 204 15.47 -17.69 0.41
CA ALA A 204 15.63 -19.11 0.08
C ALA A 204 15.38 -20.05 1.27
N GLN A 205 15.35 -19.54 2.50
CA GLN A 205 14.98 -20.32 3.70
C GLN A 205 13.45 -20.48 3.84
N GLY A 206 12.65 -19.86 2.98
CA GLY A 206 11.21 -20.13 2.86
C GLY A 206 10.34 -19.51 3.95
N GLU A 207 10.86 -18.51 4.69
CA GLU A 207 10.20 -17.99 5.90
C GLU A 207 9.13 -16.91 5.64
N GLY A 208 8.81 -16.62 4.37
CA GLY A 208 7.94 -15.50 3.99
C GLY A 208 8.51 -14.14 4.44
N PHE A 209 7.72 -13.07 4.41
CA PHE A 209 8.19 -11.73 4.81
C PHE A 209 7.50 -11.25 6.09
N VAL A 210 8.29 -11.00 7.13
CA VAL A 210 7.82 -10.29 8.33
C VAL A 210 8.55 -8.95 8.39
N PRO A 211 7.84 -7.81 8.35
CA PRO A 211 8.47 -6.50 8.42
C PRO A 211 9.32 -6.35 9.69
N ARG A 212 10.36 -5.50 9.63
CA ARG A 212 11.12 -5.14 10.82
C ARG A 212 10.21 -4.36 11.78
N THR A 213 10.41 -4.52 13.09
CA THR A 213 9.60 -3.83 14.10
C THR A 213 9.87 -2.32 14.09
N PRO A 214 8.90 -1.45 13.78
CA PRO A 214 9.05 0.00 13.90
C PRO A 214 8.88 0.45 15.37
N PRO A 215 9.19 1.72 15.69
CA PRO A 215 9.05 2.25 17.05
C PRO A 215 7.60 2.33 17.54
N ASP A 216 6.63 2.40 16.63
CA ASP A 216 5.21 2.61 16.93
C ASP A 216 4.37 1.85 15.89
N PHE A 217 3.52 0.94 16.37
CA PHE A 217 2.59 0.13 15.58
C PHE A 217 1.57 -0.52 16.54
N ASP A 218 0.41 -0.91 16.01
CA ASP A 218 -0.64 -1.60 16.79
C ASP A 218 -0.78 -3.07 16.37
N PHE A 219 -0.36 -3.43 15.15
CA PHE A 219 -0.34 -4.82 14.66
C PHE A 219 0.75 -5.08 13.61
N ARG A 220 1.16 -6.34 13.48
CA ARG A 220 2.18 -6.84 12.53
C ARG A 220 1.57 -7.24 11.20
N THR A 221 2.36 -7.20 10.12
CA THR A 221 1.88 -7.58 8.76
C THR A 221 2.74 -8.65 8.07
N PRO A 222 2.79 -9.87 8.62
CA PRO A 222 3.41 -11.02 7.94
C PRO A 222 2.76 -11.28 6.57
N GLU A 223 3.58 -11.42 5.54
CA GLU A 223 3.14 -11.64 4.16
C GLU A 223 3.68 -12.99 3.67
N TYR A 224 2.78 -13.88 3.25
CA TYR A 224 3.10 -15.28 2.88
C TYR A 224 3.92 -16.05 3.94
N ALA A 225 3.87 -15.62 5.21
CA ALA A 225 4.63 -16.16 6.33
C ALA A 225 3.69 -16.65 7.45
N ARG A 226 4.15 -17.63 8.25
CA ARG A 226 3.53 -17.93 9.54
C ARG A 226 4.17 -17.04 10.61
N TYR A 227 3.36 -16.28 11.33
CA TYR A 227 3.82 -15.46 12.44
C TYR A 227 3.71 -16.23 13.75
N THR A 228 4.81 -16.27 14.52
CA THR A 228 4.93 -17.00 15.79
C THR A 228 5.08 -16.08 17.00
N GLY A 229 4.99 -14.76 16.81
CA GLY A 229 5.07 -13.78 17.88
C GLY A 229 3.74 -13.62 18.62
N SER A 230 3.77 -12.80 19.68
CA SER A 230 2.62 -12.53 20.55
C SER A 230 1.86 -11.24 20.21
N ASP A 231 2.41 -10.39 19.35
CA ASP A 231 1.74 -9.14 18.95
C ASP A 231 0.50 -9.45 18.08
N PRO A 232 -0.56 -8.62 18.13
CA PRO A 232 -1.62 -8.69 17.14
C PRO A 232 -1.04 -8.61 15.72
N TYR A 233 -1.60 -9.36 14.79
CA TYR A 233 -1.10 -9.39 13.41
C TYR A 233 -2.23 -9.56 12.41
N GLU A 234 -1.94 -9.15 11.18
CA GLU A 234 -2.82 -9.24 10.02
C GLU A 234 -2.03 -9.89 8.86
N ILE A 235 -2.57 -10.96 8.28
CA ILE A 235 -2.00 -11.55 7.06
C ILE A 235 -2.71 -10.97 5.84
N THR A 236 -1.95 -10.55 4.84
CA THR A 236 -2.48 -10.12 3.54
C THR A 236 -1.94 -10.97 2.40
N ARG A 237 -2.78 -11.20 1.38
CA ARG A 237 -2.42 -11.82 0.10
C ARG A 237 -3.47 -11.52 -0.98
N GLY A 238 -3.08 -11.66 -2.24
CA GLY A 238 -4.01 -11.72 -3.36
C GLY A 238 -4.84 -13.00 -3.36
N ILE A 239 -6.06 -12.96 -3.92
CA ILE A 239 -6.83 -14.18 -4.20
C ILE A 239 -6.18 -15.01 -5.32
N ASP A 240 -5.37 -14.37 -6.17
CA ASP A 240 -4.44 -15.01 -7.09
C ASP A 240 -2.98 -14.72 -6.66
N HIS A 241 -2.06 -14.55 -7.62
CA HIS A 241 -0.67 -14.16 -7.39
C HIS A 241 -0.44 -12.63 -7.48
N SER A 242 -1.50 -11.82 -7.55
CA SER A 242 -1.44 -10.37 -7.71
C SER A 242 -2.34 -9.67 -6.69
N PHE A 243 -2.06 -8.39 -6.42
CA PHE A 243 -2.98 -7.52 -5.68
C PHE A 243 -3.85 -6.70 -6.64
N GLY A 244 -3.25 -6.10 -7.66
CA GLY A 244 -3.99 -5.45 -8.74
C GLY A 244 -4.59 -6.49 -9.70
N TYR A 245 -5.68 -6.11 -10.38
CA TYR A 245 -6.32 -6.98 -11.38
C TYR A 245 -5.31 -7.47 -12.44
N ASN A 246 -5.26 -8.79 -12.64
CA ASN A 246 -4.43 -9.42 -13.66
C ASN A 246 -5.29 -10.31 -14.58
N ARG A 247 -5.55 -9.83 -15.79
CA ARG A 247 -6.33 -10.58 -16.80
C ARG A 247 -5.70 -11.90 -17.23
N ASN A 248 -4.43 -12.13 -16.94
CA ASN A 248 -3.74 -13.37 -17.30
C ASN A 248 -3.86 -14.45 -16.20
N SER A 249 -4.44 -14.13 -15.05
CA SER A 249 -4.69 -15.11 -14.00
C SER A 249 -5.81 -16.06 -14.44
N GLY A 250 -5.42 -17.30 -14.78
CA GLY A 250 -6.37 -18.38 -15.05
C GLY A 250 -6.97 -18.97 -13.77
N PRO A 251 -8.00 -19.84 -13.87
CA PRO A 251 -8.68 -20.42 -12.70
C PRO A 251 -7.73 -21.08 -11.70
N ASP A 252 -6.66 -21.73 -12.18
CA ASP A 252 -5.69 -22.44 -11.35
C ASP A 252 -4.77 -21.51 -10.54
N ALA A 253 -4.73 -20.21 -10.87
CA ALA A 253 -3.97 -19.22 -10.11
C ALA A 253 -4.71 -18.76 -8.85
N PHE A 254 -6.02 -18.97 -8.79
CA PHE A 254 -6.84 -18.52 -7.66
C PHE A 254 -6.79 -19.52 -6.52
N ILE A 255 -6.76 -18.98 -5.30
CA ILE A 255 -6.91 -19.79 -4.09
C ILE A 255 -8.31 -20.41 -4.08
N ASP A 256 -8.36 -21.73 -3.88
CA ASP A 256 -9.64 -22.41 -3.75
C ASP A 256 -10.32 -22.09 -2.41
N ARG A 257 -11.63 -22.35 -2.34
CA ARG A 257 -12.44 -22.08 -1.14
C ARG A 257 -11.90 -22.79 0.11
N ARG A 258 -11.39 -24.02 -0.03
CA ARG A 258 -10.89 -24.82 1.10
C ARG A 258 -9.62 -24.20 1.67
N ALA A 259 -8.69 -23.82 0.81
CA ALA A 259 -7.47 -23.13 1.17
C ALA A 259 -7.77 -21.76 1.81
N LEU A 260 -8.70 -20.98 1.24
CA LEU A 260 -9.13 -19.70 1.83
C LEU A 260 -9.75 -19.89 3.22
N THR A 261 -10.61 -20.89 3.38
CA THR A 261 -11.24 -21.19 4.68
C THR A 261 -10.20 -21.65 5.71
N SER A 262 -9.20 -22.43 5.29
CA SER A 262 -8.09 -22.83 6.16
C SER A 262 -7.28 -21.63 6.59
N LEU A 263 -6.95 -20.71 5.68
CA LEU A 263 -6.22 -19.49 6.03
C LEU A 263 -6.96 -18.67 7.08
N VAL A 264 -8.26 -18.42 6.87
CA VAL A 264 -9.06 -17.65 7.85
C VAL A 264 -9.07 -18.34 9.21
N ARG A 265 -9.30 -19.66 9.25
CA ARG A 265 -9.32 -20.42 10.51
C ARG A 265 -7.96 -20.45 11.20
N ASP A 266 -6.88 -20.59 10.45
CA ASP A 266 -5.53 -20.71 11.00
C ASP A 266 -4.99 -19.35 11.49
N THR A 267 -5.68 -18.24 11.15
CA THR A 267 -5.34 -16.86 11.55
C THR A 267 -6.29 -16.28 12.60
N ALA A 268 -7.47 -16.87 12.79
CA ALA A 268 -8.50 -16.45 13.77
C ALA A 268 -8.25 -17.02 15.17
#